data_AF-A0A964Q9W7-F1
#
_entry.id   AF-A0A964Q9W7-F1
#
_cell.length_a   1.000
_cell.length_b   1.000
_cell.length_c   1.000
_cell.angle_alpha   90.00
_cell.angle_beta   90.00
_cell.angle_gamma   90.00
#
_symmetry.space_group_name_H-M   'P 1'
#
loop_
_entity.id
_entity.type
_entity.pdbx_description
1 polymer ?
#
loop_
_entity_poly.entity_id
_entity_poly.type
_entity_poly.pdbx_seq_one_letter_code
_entity_poly.pdbx_strand_id
1 'polypeptide(L)'
;MLRFHIPILLCVLAATVGCKKPKYNTSTPEDMLDAATQMVTRNHAEYLPTLLEIPARDVTFDDGVTEASAIAEVKAKAGDMFACLFRVAAALRDRFPKQVDKEINSVLGKGKKASFRDMAVAAIANPGAWLIAQRGLLTTTDLGDGTAALSYDSQPIFAGALTLIETPQGWRIRIPVELVRSSKYWPDSRDEWSVVASMMLAIENALKDFERDLNNGSIRNLDAASARVGRLIGESVVAQSIIYSMMKRDGDEDEEPAAQAEKESVESIPESKLAKTKPGKPLNNTDQPLKSKAQ
;
A
#
# COMPACT_ATOMS: atom_id res chain seq x y z
N MET A 1 11.42 -69.34 30.37
CA MET A 1 11.43 -69.15 28.90
C MET A 1 9.95 -69.13 28.48
N LEU A 2 9.31 -68.11 27.93
CA LEU A 2 9.65 -66.92 27.14
C LEU A 2 8.75 -65.76 27.63
N ARG A 3 9.27 -64.52 27.68
CA ARG A 3 8.48 -63.30 27.88
C ARG A 3 8.16 -62.69 26.52
N PHE A 4 6.87 -62.59 26.16
CA PHE A 4 6.43 -61.76 25.03
C PHE A 4 6.34 -60.30 25.48
N HIS A 5 7.12 -59.42 24.87
CA HIS A 5 6.93 -57.97 24.88
C HIS A 5 6.55 -57.56 23.46
N ILE A 6 5.31 -57.13 23.26
CA ILE A 6 4.88 -56.43 22.04
C ILE A 6 4.59 -55.00 22.47
N PRO A 7 5.54 -54.05 22.36
CA PRO A 7 5.23 -52.64 22.54
C PRO A 7 4.84 -52.02 21.20
N ILE A 8 3.66 -51.39 21.20
CA ILE A 8 3.51 -49.97 20.81
C ILE A 8 4.30 -49.60 19.53
N LEU A 9 3.81 -50.03 18.36
CA LEU A 9 4.33 -49.58 17.06
C LEU A 9 3.18 -49.25 16.09
N LEU A 10 2.17 -48.51 16.55
CA LEU A 10 0.99 -48.20 15.71
C LEU A 10 0.34 -46.83 15.98
N CYS A 11 1.10 -45.78 16.31
CA CYS A 11 0.52 -44.44 16.52
C CYS A 11 1.25 -43.25 15.86
N VAL A 12 2.28 -43.45 15.03
CA VAL A 12 3.08 -42.32 14.49
C VAL A 12 2.79 -41.96 13.02
N LEU A 13 1.90 -42.68 12.32
CA LEU A 13 1.69 -42.46 10.87
C LEU A 13 0.54 -41.52 10.45
N ALA A 14 -0.18 -40.85 11.36
CA ALA A 14 -1.48 -40.25 11.04
C ALA A 14 -1.57 -38.70 11.01
N ALA A 15 -0.48 -37.94 10.89
CA ALA A 15 -0.59 -36.46 10.93
C ALA A 15 0.32 -35.67 9.98
N THR A 16 0.74 -36.23 8.84
CA THR A 16 1.19 -35.38 7.72
C THR A 16 -0.01 -34.96 6.88
N VAL A 17 -0.95 -34.24 7.49
CA VAL A 17 -1.94 -33.46 6.73
C VAL A 17 -1.16 -32.31 6.11
N GLY A 18 -0.49 -32.58 4.99
CA GLY A 18 0.21 -31.55 4.24
C GLY A 18 -0.81 -30.47 3.86
N CYS A 19 -0.61 -29.26 4.37
CA CYS A 19 -1.40 -28.09 3.99
C CYS A 19 -1.38 -27.97 2.47
N LYS A 20 -2.46 -28.41 1.80
CA LYS A 20 -2.60 -28.20 0.36
C LYS A 20 -2.74 -26.70 0.15
N LYS A 21 -1.90 -26.14 -0.75
CA LYS A 21 -2.02 -24.74 -1.13
C LYS A 21 -3.46 -24.46 -1.60
N PRO A 22 -4.10 -23.37 -1.13
CA PRO A 22 -5.43 -23.00 -1.57
C PRO A 22 -5.43 -22.83 -3.09
N LYS A 23 -6.50 -23.31 -3.73
CA LYS A 23 -6.75 -23.10 -5.16
C LYS A 23 -7.89 -22.11 -5.30
N TYR A 24 -7.71 -21.14 -6.18
CA TYR A 24 -8.71 -20.14 -6.52
C TYR A 24 -9.17 -20.36 -7.95
N ASN A 25 -10.46 -20.15 -8.19
CA ASN A 25 -11.00 -20.23 -9.54
C ASN A 25 -10.63 -18.94 -10.29
N THR A 26 -9.89 -19.07 -11.37
CA THR A 26 -9.55 -17.98 -12.28
C THR A 26 -9.92 -18.35 -13.71
N SER A 27 -10.93 -19.22 -13.89
CA SER A 27 -11.29 -19.78 -15.20
C SER A 27 -12.01 -18.77 -16.11
N THR A 28 -12.61 -17.73 -15.53
CA THR A 28 -13.24 -16.61 -16.24
C THR A 28 -12.69 -15.27 -15.70
N PRO A 29 -12.83 -14.15 -16.44
CA PRO A 29 -12.50 -12.82 -15.96
C PRO A 29 -13.17 -12.47 -14.62
N GLU A 30 -14.46 -12.80 -14.49
CA GLU A 30 -15.29 -12.55 -13.31
C GLU A 30 -14.83 -13.43 -12.13
N ASP A 31 -14.55 -14.72 -12.39
CA ASP A 31 -14.03 -15.62 -11.37
C ASP A 31 -12.69 -15.13 -10.81
N MET A 32 -11.83 -14.54 -11.66
CA MET A 32 -10.56 -13.96 -11.22
C MET A 32 -10.75 -12.77 -10.26
N LEU A 33 -11.69 -11.88 -10.54
CA LEU A 33 -12.04 -10.78 -9.62
C LEU A 33 -12.65 -11.31 -8.31
N ASP A 34 -13.45 -12.36 -8.37
CA ASP A 34 -13.98 -13.05 -7.20
C ASP A 34 -12.87 -13.74 -6.40
N ALA A 35 -11.89 -14.34 -7.08
CA ALA A 35 -10.72 -14.94 -6.46
C ALA A 35 -9.89 -13.92 -5.69
N ALA A 36 -9.68 -12.72 -6.22
CA ALA A 36 -9.00 -11.63 -5.48
C ALA A 36 -9.72 -11.32 -4.16
N THR A 37 -11.06 -11.26 -4.20
CA THR A 37 -11.89 -11.04 -3.02
C THR A 37 -11.79 -12.21 -2.03
N GLN A 38 -11.78 -13.45 -2.53
CA GLN A 38 -11.63 -14.65 -1.72
C GLN A 38 -10.24 -14.78 -1.09
N MET A 39 -9.17 -14.40 -1.79
CA MET A 39 -7.81 -14.37 -1.25
C MET A 39 -7.75 -13.48 -0.02
N VAL A 40 -8.35 -12.30 -0.11
CA VAL A 40 -8.32 -11.32 0.97
C VAL A 40 -9.22 -11.71 2.14
N THR A 41 -10.46 -12.13 1.87
CA THR A 41 -11.41 -12.55 2.92
C THR A 41 -10.95 -13.79 3.68
N ARG A 42 -10.12 -14.64 3.06
CA ARG A 42 -9.54 -15.84 3.68
C ARG A 42 -8.15 -15.62 4.27
N ASN A 43 -7.68 -14.37 4.38
CA ASN A 43 -6.36 -14.00 4.90
C ASN A 43 -5.20 -14.68 4.13
N HIS A 44 -5.36 -14.78 2.81
CA HIS A 44 -4.42 -15.34 1.85
C HIS A 44 -3.97 -14.25 0.86
N ALA A 45 -3.67 -13.05 1.37
CA ALA A 45 -3.31 -11.89 0.56
C ALA A 45 -1.99 -12.06 -0.20
N GLU A 46 -1.13 -12.99 0.24
CA GLU A 46 0.11 -13.39 -0.44
C GLU A 46 -0.11 -13.91 -1.87
N TYR A 47 -1.33 -14.36 -2.20
CA TYR A 47 -1.64 -14.83 -3.55
C TYR A 47 -2.08 -13.71 -4.49
N LEU A 48 -2.36 -12.49 -4.02
CA LEU A 48 -2.81 -11.40 -4.88
C LEU A 48 -1.86 -11.11 -6.07
N PRO A 49 -0.52 -11.08 -5.90
CA PRO A 49 0.38 -10.87 -7.03
C PRO A 49 0.29 -11.97 -8.09
N THR A 50 -0.21 -13.17 -7.76
CA THR A 50 -0.37 -14.25 -8.74
C THR A 50 -1.45 -13.94 -9.79
N LEU A 51 -2.34 -13.00 -9.49
CA LEU A 51 -3.37 -12.51 -10.41
C LEU A 51 -2.83 -11.47 -11.40
N LEU A 52 -1.57 -11.04 -11.25
CA LEU A 52 -0.94 -10.08 -12.15
C LEU A 52 -0.11 -10.79 -13.21
N GLU A 53 -0.25 -10.38 -14.46
CA GLU A 53 0.63 -10.73 -15.56
C GLU A 53 1.52 -9.54 -15.90
N ILE A 54 2.83 -9.73 -15.76
CA ILE A 54 3.84 -8.71 -16.07
C ILE A 54 4.72 -9.32 -17.17
N PRO A 55 4.53 -8.93 -18.44
CA PRO A 55 5.32 -9.48 -19.53
C PRO A 55 6.80 -9.07 -19.39
N ALA A 56 7.66 -10.07 -19.37
CA ALA A 56 9.11 -9.93 -19.35
C ALA A 56 9.67 -9.77 -20.77
N ARG A 57 10.79 -9.06 -20.91
CA ARG A 57 11.63 -9.10 -22.11
C ARG A 57 12.39 -10.43 -22.13
N ASP A 58 12.78 -10.84 -23.33
CA ASP A 58 13.70 -11.97 -23.51
C ASP A 58 15.14 -11.52 -23.26
N VAL A 59 15.45 -11.27 -21.98
CA VAL A 59 16.75 -10.81 -21.52
C VAL A 59 17.24 -11.73 -20.41
N THR A 60 18.50 -12.12 -20.53
CA THR A 60 19.27 -12.78 -19.47
C THR A 60 20.36 -11.80 -19.02
N PHE A 61 20.41 -11.53 -17.73
CA PHE A 61 21.41 -10.65 -17.12
C PHE A 61 22.76 -11.38 -16.97
N ASP A 62 23.80 -10.63 -16.62
CA ASP A 62 25.18 -11.14 -16.54
C ASP A 62 25.36 -12.27 -15.51
N ASP A 63 24.50 -12.33 -14.49
CA ASP A 63 24.46 -13.38 -13.47
C ASP A 63 23.68 -14.65 -13.89
N GLY A 64 23.16 -14.66 -15.13
CA GLY A 64 22.36 -15.75 -15.68
C GLY A 64 20.88 -15.70 -15.28
N VAL A 65 20.44 -14.70 -14.52
CA VAL A 65 19.03 -14.52 -14.15
C VAL A 65 18.28 -13.91 -15.33
N THR A 66 17.08 -14.42 -15.63
CA THR A 66 16.21 -13.83 -16.64
C THR A 66 15.32 -12.75 -16.03
N GLU A 67 14.90 -11.78 -16.84
CA GLU A 67 13.93 -10.76 -16.37
C GLU A 67 12.63 -11.40 -15.86
N ALA A 68 12.17 -12.48 -16.50
CA ALA A 68 11.01 -13.24 -16.03
C ALA A 68 11.21 -13.80 -14.61
N SER A 69 12.43 -14.28 -14.29
CA SER A 69 12.76 -14.79 -12.97
C SER A 69 12.85 -13.66 -11.93
N ALA A 70 13.41 -12.51 -12.31
CA ALA A 70 13.46 -11.32 -11.45
C ALA A 70 12.06 -10.78 -11.12
N ILE A 71 11.18 -10.69 -12.12
CA ILE A 71 9.76 -10.34 -11.92
C ILE A 71 9.08 -11.35 -11.00
N ALA A 72 9.32 -12.64 -11.17
CA ALA A 72 8.75 -13.68 -10.31
C ALA A 72 9.20 -13.54 -8.85
N GLU A 73 10.48 -13.20 -8.62
CA GLU A 73 11.01 -12.91 -7.29
C GLU A 73 10.32 -11.69 -6.65
N VAL A 74 10.20 -10.58 -7.40
CA VAL A 74 9.50 -9.38 -6.92
C VAL A 74 8.05 -9.67 -6.60
N LYS A 75 7.35 -10.45 -7.44
CA LYS A 75 5.97 -10.86 -7.16
C LYS A 75 5.85 -11.70 -5.89
N ALA A 76 6.82 -12.59 -5.63
CA ALA A 76 6.86 -13.37 -4.40
C ALA A 76 7.06 -12.45 -3.17
N LYS A 77 8.00 -11.51 -3.23
CA LYS A 77 8.24 -10.52 -2.15
C LYS A 77 7.05 -9.60 -1.92
N ALA A 78 6.38 -9.16 -2.99
CA ALA A 78 5.13 -8.41 -2.88
C ALA A 78 4.05 -9.23 -2.16
N GLY A 79 3.99 -10.54 -2.40
CA GLY A 79 3.06 -11.46 -1.73
C GLY A 79 3.33 -11.51 -0.22
N ASP A 80 4.57 -11.76 0.18
CA ASP A 80 4.97 -11.78 1.59
C ASP A 80 4.66 -10.44 2.30
N MET A 81 4.97 -9.32 1.63
CA MET A 81 4.65 -7.97 2.11
C MET A 81 3.14 -7.77 2.28
N PHE A 82 2.31 -8.16 1.31
CA PHE A 82 0.85 -8.03 1.41
C PHE A 82 0.29 -8.89 2.52
N ALA A 83 0.71 -10.14 2.67
CA ALA A 83 0.29 -10.96 3.80
C ALA A 83 0.62 -10.31 5.15
N CYS A 84 1.82 -9.71 5.27
CA CYS A 84 2.19 -8.99 6.48
C CYS A 84 1.31 -7.75 6.72
N LEU A 85 1.04 -6.97 5.67
CA LEU A 85 0.19 -5.78 5.75
C LEU A 85 -1.24 -6.13 6.22
N PHE A 86 -1.86 -7.13 5.61
CA PHE A 86 -3.22 -7.56 5.96
C PHE A 86 -3.30 -8.11 7.38
N ARG A 87 -2.28 -8.88 7.80
CA ARG A 87 -2.20 -9.39 9.17
C ARG A 87 -2.06 -8.27 10.21
N VAL A 88 -1.24 -7.26 9.93
CA VAL A 88 -1.12 -6.07 10.78
C VAL A 88 -2.44 -5.31 10.86
N ALA A 89 -3.12 -5.10 9.73
CA ALA A 89 -4.41 -4.43 9.70
C ALA A 89 -5.46 -5.20 10.53
N ALA A 90 -5.51 -6.53 10.41
CA ALA A 90 -6.37 -7.39 11.22
C ALA A 90 -6.04 -7.27 12.72
N ALA A 91 -4.77 -7.39 13.10
CA ALA A 91 -4.33 -7.27 14.49
C ALA A 91 -4.66 -5.89 15.11
N LEU A 92 -4.52 -4.81 14.34
CA LEU A 92 -4.91 -3.46 14.78
C LEU A 92 -6.42 -3.36 15.03
N ARG A 93 -7.23 -3.92 14.13
CA ARG A 93 -8.69 -3.94 14.26
C ARG A 93 -9.13 -4.77 15.47
N ASP A 94 -8.53 -5.92 15.70
CA ASP A 94 -8.84 -6.78 16.85
C ASP A 94 -8.49 -6.10 18.18
N ARG A 95 -7.37 -5.37 18.20
CA ARG A 95 -6.88 -4.72 19.43
C ARG A 95 -7.53 -3.36 19.71
N PHE A 96 -7.85 -2.60 18.68
CA PHE A 96 -8.43 -1.25 18.79
C PHE A 96 -9.73 -1.09 17.98
N PRO A 97 -10.73 -1.98 18.13
CA PRO A 97 -11.89 -2.03 17.23
C PRO A 97 -12.65 -0.71 17.17
N LYS A 98 -12.90 -0.11 18.34
CA LYS A 98 -13.61 1.19 18.44
C LYS A 98 -12.87 2.34 17.77
N GLN A 99 -11.53 2.35 17.82
CA GLN A 99 -10.74 3.43 17.24
C GLN A 99 -10.63 3.25 15.73
N VAL A 100 -10.39 2.02 15.26
CA VAL A 100 -10.37 1.68 13.84
C VAL A 100 -11.73 1.93 13.19
N ASP A 101 -12.83 1.50 13.82
CA ASP A 101 -14.17 1.76 13.29
C ASP A 101 -14.52 3.26 13.31
N LYS A 102 -14.06 4.01 14.31
CA LYS A 102 -14.23 5.47 14.34
C LYS A 102 -13.53 6.13 13.15
N GLU A 103 -12.28 5.76 12.86
CA GLU A 103 -11.55 6.29 11.71
C GLU A 103 -12.15 5.85 10.37
N ILE A 104 -12.57 4.59 10.25
CA ILE A 104 -13.27 4.11 9.05
C ILE A 104 -14.58 4.87 8.84
N ASN A 105 -15.38 5.07 9.88
CA ASN A 105 -16.66 5.79 9.79
C ASN A 105 -16.47 7.29 9.54
N SER A 106 -15.41 7.91 10.09
CA SER A 106 -15.09 9.32 9.83
C SER A 106 -14.74 9.57 8.35
N VAL A 107 -14.14 8.56 7.73
CA VAL A 107 -13.71 8.55 6.32
C VAL A 107 -14.87 8.17 5.38
N LEU A 108 -15.58 7.08 5.65
CA LEU A 108 -16.67 6.58 4.82
C LEU A 108 -17.97 7.41 4.95
N GLY A 109 -18.17 8.08 6.08
CA GLY A 109 -19.33 8.96 6.32
C GLY A 109 -19.43 10.16 5.38
N LYS A 110 -18.37 10.44 4.59
CA LYS A 110 -18.35 11.49 3.57
C LYS A 110 -19.06 11.09 2.26
N GLY A 111 -19.43 9.82 2.09
CA GLY A 111 -20.18 9.32 0.93
C GLY A 111 -19.54 9.71 -0.40
N LYS A 112 -20.34 10.24 -1.35
CA LYS A 112 -19.88 10.70 -2.67
C LYS A 112 -18.89 11.88 -2.64
N LYS A 113 -18.63 12.49 -1.47
CA LYS A 113 -17.65 13.57 -1.29
C LYS A 113 -16.32 13.08 -0.70
N ALA A 114 -16.14 11.77 -0.53
CA ALA A 114 -14.88 11.21 -0.06
C ALA A 114 -13.75 11.57 -1.02
N SER A 115 -12.68 12.15 -0.50
CA SER A 115 -11.48 12.45 -1.28
C SER A 115 -10.68 11.17 -1.57
N PHE A 116 -9.77 11.22 -2.54
CA PHE A 116 -8.81 10.13 -2.77
C PHE A 116 -8.02 9.77 -1.50
N ARG A 117 -7.65 10.78 -0.69
CA ARG A 117 -7.00 10.57 0.61
C ARG A 117 -7.88 9.77 1.57
N ASP A 118 -9.17 10.09 1.64
CA ASP A 118 -10.13 9.36 2.46
C ASP A 118 -10.20 7.89 2.00
N MET A 119 -10.31 7.64 0.69
CA MET A 119 -10.30 6.27 0.15
C MET A 119 -9.01 5.50 0.50
N ALA A 120 -7.85 6.15 0.39
CA ALA A 120 -6.57 5.54 0.73
C ALA A 120 -6.48 5.17 2.22
N VAL A 121 -6.97 6.04 3.12
CA VAL A 121 -7.01 5.76 4.56
C VAL A 121 -7.95 4.59 4.87
N ALA A 122 -9.14 4.53 4.23
CA ALA A 122 -10.06 3.40 4.39
C ALA A 122 -9.43 2.08 3.90
N ALA A 123 -8.73 2.12 2.77
CA ALA A 123 -8.02 0.97 2.23
C ALA A 123 -6.90 0.50 3.17
N ILE A 124 -6.17 1.40 3.82
CA ILE A 124 -5.13 1.02 4.78
C ILE A 124 -5.74 0.47 6.08
N ALA A 125 -6.82 1.09 6.57
CA ALA A 125 -7.45 0.72 7.84
C ALA A 125 -8.19 -0.63 7.78
N ASN A 126 -8.82 -0.94 6.64
CA ASN A 126 -9.46 -2.23 6.39
C ASN A 126 -9.35 -2.60 4.91
N PRO A 127 -8.18 -3.10 4.48
CA PRO A 127 -7.93 -3.39 3.07
C PRO A 127 -8.89 -4.45 2.52
N GLY A 128 -9.34 -5.36 3.38
CA GLY A 128 -10.33 -6.38 3.01
C GLY A 128 -11.70 -5.82 2.72
N ALA A 129 -12.27 -5.04 3.65
CA ALA A 129 -13.57 -4.42 3.44
C ALA A 129 -13.55 -3.45 2.24
N TRP A 130 -12.45 -2.71 2.06
CA TRP A 130 -12.30 -1.83 0.92
C TRP A 130 -12.31 -2.59 -0.41
N LEU A 131 -11.51 -3.65 -0.56
CA LEU A 131 -11.50 -4.47 -1.78
C LEU A 131 -12.85 -5.12 -2.07
N ILE A 132 -13.54 -5.64 -1.05
CA ILE A 132 -14.90 -6.19 -1.20
C ILE A 132 -15.87 -5.12 -1.69
N ALA A 133 -15.79 -3.91 -1.15
CA ALA A 133 -16.63 -2.80 -1.59
C ALA A 133 -16.33 -2.39 -3.04
N GLN A 134 -15.07 -2.47 -3.48
CA GLN A 134 -14.69 -2.19 -4.87
C GLN A 134 -15.15 -3.27 -5.85
N ARG A 135 -15.30 -4.52 -5.41
CA ARG A 135 -15.65 -5.65 -6.29
C ARG A 135 -16.93 -5.41 -7.09
N GLY A 136 -17.95 -4.78 -6.49
CA GLY A 136 -19.21 -4.46 -7.17
C GLY A 136 -19.12 -3.36 -8.21
N LEU A 137 -18.03 -2.57 -8.18
CA LEU A 137 -17.75 -1.52 -9.16
C LEU A 137 -16.89 -2.04 -10.31
N LEU A 138 -16.20 -3.16 -10.12
CA LEU A 138 -15.38 -3.78 -11.15
C LEU A 138 -16.23 -4.72 -12.00
N THR A 139 -16.26 -4.45 -13.30
CA THR A 139 -16.91 -5.30 -14.29
C THR A 139 -15.94 -5.65 -15.40
N THR A 140 -16.16 -6.81 -16.01
CA THR A 140 -15.36 -7.32 -17.11
C THR A 140 -16.22 -7.49 -18.34
N THR A 141 -15.63 -7.21 -19.50
CA THR A 141 -16.25 -7.46 -20.80
C THR A 141 -15.29 -8.30 -21.60
N ASP A 142 -15.62 -9.57 -21.81
CA ASP A 142 -14.86 -10.46 -22.68
C ASP A 142 -14.84 -9.93 -24.12
N LEU A 143 -13.65 -9.89 -24.71
CA LEU A 143 -13.43 -9.39 -26.08
C LEU A 143 -13.36 -10.55 -27.11
N GLY A 144 -13.38 -11.80 -26.65
CA GLY A 144 -13.47 -13.00 -27.50
C GLY A 144 -12.15 -13.43 -28.14
N ASP A 145 -11.03 -12.80 -27.80
CA ASP A 145 -9.68 -13.08 -28.31
C ASP A 145 -8.72 -13.56 -27.21
N GLY A 146 -9.27 -14.05 -26.09
CA GLY A 146 -8.51 -14.39 -24.89
C GLY A 146 -8.13 -13.16 -24.06
N THR A 147 -8.73 -12.01 -24.34
CA THR A 147 -8.63 -10.80 -23.52
C THR A 147 -10.00 -10.31 -23.04
N ALA A 148 -10.00 -9.55 -21.95
CA ALA A 148 -11.21 -8.89 -21.45
C ALA A 148 -10.90 -7.47 -21.02
N ALA A 149 -11.81 -6.54 -21.30
CA ALA A 149 -11.72 -5.17 -20.82
C ALA A 149 -12.13 -5.09 -19.35
N LEU A 150 -11.36 -4.35 -18.55
CA LEU A 150 -11.72 -4.05 -17.16
C LEU A 150 -12.35 -2.66 -17.09
N SER A 151 -13.53 -2.59 -16.45
CA SER A 151 -14.24 -1.33 -16.20
C SER A 151 -14.43 -1.12 -14.70
N TYR A 152 -14.39 0.14 -14.28
CA TYR A 152 -14.75 0.60 -12.95
C TYR A 152 -15.98 1.50 -13.07
N ASP A 153 -17.07 1.15 -12.41
CA ASP A 153 -18.34 1.86 -12.48
C ASP A 153 -18.80 2.09 -13.93
N SER A 154 -18.73 1.03 -14.75
CA SER A 154 -19.02 1.04 -16.19
C SER A 154 -18.12 1.94 -17.05
N GLN A 155 -17.02 2.48 -16.50
CA GLN A 155 -16.03 3.26 -17.24
C GLN A 155 -14.75 2.45 -17.45
N PRO A 156 -14.14 2.45 -18.65
CA PRO A 156 -12.87 1.78 -18.88
C PRO A 156 -11.77 2.32 -17.95
N ILE A 157 -11.01 1.42 -17.32
CA ILE A 157 -9.87 1.82 -16.48
C ILE A 157 -8.66 2.12 -17.38
N PHE A 158 -7.93 3.20 -17.09
CA PHE A 158 -6.75 3.64 -17.88
C PHE A 158 -7.03 3.78 -19.38
N ALA A 159 -8.18 4.37 -19.75
CA ALA A 159 -8.62 4.49 -21.14
C ALA A 159 -8.67 3.15 -21.90
N GLY A 160 -8.90 2.04 -21.18
CA GLY A 160 -8.94 0.68 -21.73
C GLY A 160 -7.57 0.00 -21.83
N ALA A 161 -6.47 0.65 -21.39
CA ALA A 161 -5.14 0.05 -21.43
C ALA A 161 -4.96 -1.10 -20.41
N LEU A 162 -5.71 -1.07 -19.30
CA LEU A 162 -5.71 -2.15 -18.33
C LEU A 162 -6.68 -3.25 -18.78
N THR A 163 -6.12 -4.39 -19.15
CA THR A 163 -6.86 -5.53 -19.69
C THR A 163 -6.63 -6.77 -18.83
N LEU A 164 -7.51 -7.75 -18.96
CA LEU A 164 -7.29 -9.09 -18.47
C LEU A 164 -6.88 -9.97 -19.65
N ILE A 165 -6.06 -10.97 -19.39
CA ILE A 165 -5.59 -11.93 -20.38
C ILE A 165 -5.76 -13.35 -19.85
N GLU A 166 -6.19 -14.25 -20.72
CA GLU A 166 -6.23 -15.67 -20.45
C GLU A 166 -4.81 -16.27 -20.49
N THR A 167 -4.41 -16.98 -19.44
CA THR A 167 -3.14 -17.70 -19.36
C THR A 167 -3.40 -19.19 -19.10
N PRO A 168 -2.41 -20.09 -19.27
CA PRO A 168 -2.58 -21.51 -18.93
C PRO A 168 -2.88 -21.76 -17.44
N GLN A 169 -2.70 -20.76 -16.57
CA GLN A 169 -3.06 -20.83 -15.15
C GLN A 169 -4.34 -20.05 -14.81
N GLY A 170 -5.11 -19.65 -15.82
CA GLY A 170 -6.33 -18.85 -15.72
C GLY A 170 -6.12 -17.38 -16.05
N TRP A 171 -7.18 -16.60 -15.90
CA TRP A 171 -7.22 -15.18 -16.20
C TRP A 171 -6.34 -14.38 -15.22
N ARG A 172 -5.69 -13.35 -15.74
CA ARG A 172 -4.84 -12.42 -14.99
C ARG A 172 -5.03 -10.99 -15.47
N ILE A 173 -4.75 -10.03 -14.60
CA ILE A 173 -4.66 -8.61 -14.93
C ILE A 173 -3.32 -8.37 -15.63
N ARG A 174 -3.34 -7.93 -16.88
CA ARG A 174 -2.13 -7.58 -17.63
C ARG A 174 -1.68 -6.18 -17.25
N ILE A 175 -0.48 -6.08 -16.68
CA ILE A 175 0.16 -4.80 -16.44
C ILE A 175 0.63 -4.23 -17.78
N PRO A 176 0.25 -2.98 -18.15
CA PRO A 176 0.67 -2.36 -19.40
C PRO A 176 2.11 -1.87 -19.28
N VAL A 177 3.07 -2.81 -19.27
CA VAL A 177 4.50 -2.52 -19.08
C VAL A 177 5.02 -1.53 -20.13
N GLU A 178 4.42 -1.51 -21.32
CA GLU A 178 4.79 -0.63 -22.42
C GLU A 178 4.60 0.85 -22.05
N LEU A 179 3.60 1.16 -21.22
CA LEU A 179 3.37 2.52 -20.73
C LEU A 179 4.37 2.90 -19.64
N VAL A 180 4.65 1.99 -18.71
CA VAL A 180 5.49 2.28 -17.53
C VAL A 180 6.99 2.13 -17.79
N ARG A 181 7.40 1.32 -18.77
CA ARG A 181 8.80 1.08 -19.12
C ARG A 181 9.50 2.29 -19.72
N SER A 182 8.74 3.19 -20.36
CA SER A 182 9.28 4.49 -20.80
C SER A 182 9.61 5.43 -19.63
N SER A 183 9.17 5.10 -18.41
CA SER A 183 9.49 5.88 -17.23
C SER A 183 10.85 5.49 -16.67
N LYS A 184 11.58 6.48 -16.16
CA LYS A 184 12.86 6.30 -15.42
C LYS A 184 12.76 5.46 -14.14
N TYR A 185 11.57 4.99 -13.79
CA TYR A 185 11.30 4.26 -12.54
C TYR A 185 11.05 2.77 -12.78
N TRP A 186 10.94 2.33 -14.04
CA TRP A 186 10.83 0.92 -14.35
C TRP A 186 12.21 0.27 -14.31
N PRO A 187 12.39 -0.88 -13.63
CA PRO A 187 13.68 -1.56 -13.61
C PRO A 187 14.04 -2.11 -14.99
N ASP A 188 15.22 -1.73 -15.48
CA ASP A 188 15.79 -2.20 -16.74
C ASP A 188 16.96 -3.18 -16.51
N SER A 189 17.58 -3.18 -15.34
CA SER A 189 18.73 -4.04 -15.00
C SER A 189 18.47 -5.01 -13.83
N ARG A 190 19.36 -6.00 -13.68
CA ARG A 190 19.31 -6.97 -12.57
C ARG A 190 19.37 -6.30 -11.20
N ASP A 191 20.25 -5.30 -11.06
CA ASP A 191 20.48 -4.59 -9.81
C ASP A 191 19.27 -3.74 -9.43
N GLU A 192 18.63 -3.08 -10.40
CA GLU A 192 17.41 -2.33 -10.16
C GLU A 192 16.26 -3.24 -9.71
N TRP A 193 16.12 -4.43 -10.30
CA TRP A 193 15.17 -5.44 -9.83
C TRP A 193 15.49 -5.90 -8.39
N SER A 194 16.77 -6.08 -8.04
CA SER A 194 17.21 -6.38 -6.66
C SER A 194 16.87 -5.26 -5.68
N VAL A 195 17.01 -4.00 -6.09
CA VAL A 195 16.65 -2.83 -5.27
C VAL A 195 15.17 -2.85 -4.96
N VAL A 196 14.31 -3.08 -5.97
CA VAL A 196 12.86 -3.20 -5.75
C VAL A 196 12.52 -4.32 -4.77
N ALA A 197 13.13 -5.51 -4.95
CA ALA A 197 12.94 -6.63 -4.02
C ALA A 197 13.38 -6.28 -2.58
N SER A 198 14.52 -5.60 -2.45
CA SER A 198 15.08 -5.18 -1.15
C SER A 198 14.22 -4.12 -0.46
N MET A 199 13.64 -3.19 -1.22
CA MET A 199 12.67 -2.21 -0.69
C MET A 199 11.42 -2.90 -0.14
N MET A 200 10.88 -3.88 -0.88
CA MET A 200 9.73 -4.66 -0.41
C MET A 200 10.06 -5.45 0.88
N LEU A 201 11.25 -6.06 0.94
CA LEU A 201 11.72 -6.78 2.13
C LEU A 201 11.90 -5.85 3.34
N ALA A 202 12.42 -4.64 3.13
CA ALA A 202 12.55 -3.65 4.20
C ALA A 202 11.18 -3.25 4.77
N ILE A 203 10.19 -3.04 3.91
CA ILE A 203 8.79 -2.77 4.32
C ILE A 203 8.21 -3.97 5.08
N GLU A 204 8.40 -5.19 4.57
CA GLU A 204 7.95 -6.41 5.23
C GLU A 204 8.53 -6.55 6.65
N ASN A 205 9.84 -6.34 6.81
CA ASN A 205 10.51 -6.41 8.11
C ASN A 205 9.99 -5.33 9.07
N ALA A 206 9.79 -4.09 8.60
CA ALA A 206 9.20 -3.03 9.41
C ALA A 206 7.77 -3.38 9.86
N LEU A 207 6.96 -3.99 8.99
CA LEU A 207 5.62 -4.46 9.32
C LEU A 207 5.65 -5.60 10.36
N LYS A 208 6.59 -6.54 10.26
CA LYS A 208 6.78 -7.62 11.25
C LYS A 208 7.21 -7.07 12.61
N ASP A 209 8.12 -6.10 12.62
CA ASP A 209 8.54 -5.45 13.85
C ASP A 209 7.38 -4.69 14.52
N PHE A 210 6.60 -3.97 13.71
CA PHE A 210 5.40 -3.30 14.17
C PHE A 210 4.36 -4.29 14.73
N GLU A 211 4.12 -5.40 14.03
CA GLU A 211 3.23 -6.47 14.49
C GLU A 211 3.70 -7.05 15.84
N ARG A 212 5.01 -7.27 16.01
CA ARG A 212 5.59 -7.74 17.27
C ARG A 212 5.38 -6.73 18.40
N ASP A 213 5.59 -5.44 18.14
CA ASP A 213 5.36 -4.33 19.09
C ASP A 213 3.86 -4.15 19.42
N LEU A 214 2.99 -4.51 18.48
CA LEU A 214 1.55 -4.56 18.70
C LEU A 214 1.18 -5.78 19.55
N ASN A 215 1.74 -6.95 19.30
CA ASN A 215 1.39 -8.17 20.03
C ASN A 215 1.95 -8.20 21.46
N ASN A 216 3.12 -7.60 21.69
CA ASN A 216 3.75 -7.54 23.02
C ASN A 216 3.16 -6.46 23.94
N GLY A 217 2.21 -5.67 23.44
CA GLY A 217 1.51 -4.66 24.23
C GLY A 217 2.16 -3.26 24.25
N SER A 218 3.31 -3.06 23.58
CA SER A 218 4.05 -1.79 23.59
C SER A 218 3.26 -0.64 22.97
N ILE A 219 2.46 -0.94 21.93
CA ILE A 219 1.52 0.01 21.34
C ILE A 219 0.24 0.03 22.17
N ARG A 220 -0.13 1.16 22.79
CA ARG A 220 -1.30 1.25 23.69
C ARG A 220 -2.57 1.81 23.04
N ASN A 221 -2.43 2.52 21.92
CA ASN A 221 -3.50 3.17 21.17
C ASN A 221 -3.04 3.48 19.72
N LEU A 222 -3.96 3.95 18.87
CA LEU A 222 -3.63 4.30 17.48
C LEU A 222 -2.65 5.48 17.35
N ASP A 223 -2.61 6.41 18.32
CA ASP A 223 -1.64 7.52 18.28
C ASP A 223 -0.21 7.00 18.47
N ALA A 224 0.00 6.09 19.43
CA ALA A 224 1.29 5.41 19.64
C ALA A 224 1.67 4.52 18.44
N ALA A 225 0.68 3.87 17.82
CA ALA A 225 0.87 3.12 16.59
C ALA A 225 1.37 4.03 15.45
N SER A 226 0.70 5.16 15.25
CA SER A 226 1.03 6.14 14.20
C SER A 226 2.41 6.75 14.43
N ALA A 227 2.75 7.09 15.68
CA ALA A 227 4.08 7.60 16.03
C ALA A 227 5.19 6.55 15.78
N ARG A 228 4.91 5.26 16.03
CA ARG A 228 5.86 4.17 15.75
C ARG A 228 6.06 3.95 14.25
N VAL A 229 4.97 3.92 13.48
CA VAL A 229 5.03 3.84 12.01
C VAL A 229 5.79 5.03 11.43
N GLY A 230 5.52 6.25 11.91
CA GLY A 230 6.23 7.45 11.49
C GLY A 230 7.74 7.37 11.74
N ARG A 231 8.15 6.80 12.87
CA ARG A 231 9.57 6.55 13.18
C ARG A 231 10.19 5.52 12.23
N LEU A 232 9.51 4.38 12.02
CA LEU A 232 10.00 3.31 11.15
C LEU A 232 10.14 3.79 9.69
N ILE A 233 9.17 4.54 9.18
CA ILE A 233 9.25 5.14 7.83
C ILE A 233 10.37 6.17 7.78
N GLY A 234 10.48 7.05 8.78
CA GLY A 234 11.56 8.03 8.85
C GLY A 234 12.95 7.39 8.83
N GLU A 235 13.17 6.34 9.63
CA GLU A 235 14.41 5.55 9.66
C GLU A 235 14.69 4.89 8.29
N SER A 236 13.66 4.33 7.64
CA SER A 236 13.78 3.71 6.31
C SER A 236 14.12 4.71 5.21
N VAL A 237 13.51 5.90 5.21
CA VAL A 237 13.76 6.94 4.20
C VAL A 237 15.21 7.43 4.30
N VAL A 238 15.75 7.56 5.51
CA VAL A 238 17.16 7.91 5.74
C VAL A 238 18.09 6.82 5.22
N ALA A 239 17.78 5.54 5.43
CA ALA A 239 18.58 4.45 4.89
C ALA A 239 18.53 4.42 3.34
N GLN A 240 17.34 4.59 2.75
CA GLN A 240 17.16 4.62 1.30
C GLN A 240 17.87 5.81 0.65
N SER A 241 17.87 6.99 1.28
CA SER A 241 18.60 8.16 0.77
C SER A 241 20.11 7.96 0.79
N ILE A 242 20.64 7.32 1.85
CA ILE A 242 22.06 6.95 1.92
C ILE A 242 22.43 5.96 0.81
N ILE A 243 21.63 4.91 0.61
CA ILE A 243 21.88 3.90 -0.44
C ILE A 243 21.84 4.55 -1.83
N TYR A 244 20.82 5.37 -2.11
CA TYR A 244 20.73 6.11 -3.37
C TYR A 244 21.91 7.06 -3.57
N SER A 245 22.34 7.79 -2.53
CA SER A 245 23.53 8.65 -2.58
C SER A 245 24.83 7.88 -2.80
N MET A 246 24.96 6.66 -2.26
CA MET A 246 26.11 5.78 -2.50
C MET A 246 26.10 5.26 -3.95
N MET A 247 24.96 4.80 -4.45
CA MET A 247 24.82 4.34 -5.84
C MET A 247 25.10 5.47 -6.85
N LYS A 248 24.65 6.70 -6.57
CA LYS A 248 24.92 7.85 -7.43
C LYS A 248 26.39 8.27 -7.38
N ARG A 249 27.07 8.11 -6.24
CA ARG A 249 28.52 8.37 -6.11
C ARG A 249 29.39 7.42 -6.92
N ASP A 250 28.92 6.21 -7.18
CA ASP A 250 29.68 5.23 -7.98
C ASP A 250 29.43 5.37 -9.50
N GLY A 251 28.53 6.28 -9.92
CA GLY A 251 28.18 6.55 -11.32
C GLY A 251 28.51 7.95 -11.85
N ASP A 252 28.73 8.93 -10.96
CA ASP A 252 28.96 10.33 -11.33
C ASP A 252 30.31 10.85 -10.76
N GLU A 253 31.43 10.52 -11.41
CA GLU A 253 32.59 11.44 -11.46
C GLU A 253 32.27 12.48 -12.53
N ASP A 254 31.46 13.49 -12.17
CA ASP A 254 31.39 14.85 -12.74
C ASP A 254 30.02 15.48 -12.41
N GLU A 255 29.88 16.01 -11.18
CA GLU A 255 29.25 17.31 -10.88
C GLU A 255 29.03 17.47 -9.36
N GLU A 256 29.80 18.38 -8.75
CA GLU A 256 29.69 18.84 -7.36
C GLU A 256 28.50 19.81 -7.12
N PRO A 257 28.08 20.04 -5.86
CA PRO A 257 26.70 19.79 -5.47
C PRO A 257 25.87 21.05 -5.16
N ALA A 258 24.57 20.99 -5.42
CA ALA A 258 23.58 21.91 -4.84
C ALA A 258 23.14 21.42 -3.45
N ALA A 259 24.01 21.56 -2.45
CA ALA A 259 23.67 21.44 -1.05
C ALA A 259 23.36 22.83 -0.48
N GLN A 260 22.09 23.24 -0.46
CA GLN A 260 21.58 24.32 0.38
C GLN A 260 20.04 24.36 0.36
N ALA A 261 19.40 23.58 1.23
CA ALA A 261 18.00 23.81 1.63
C ALA A 261 17.70 23.11 2.96
N GLU A 262 18.46 23.43 4.02
CA GLU A 262 17.95 23.29 5.40
C GLU A 262 18.79 24.16 6.34
N LYS A 263 18.39 25.42 6.47
CA LYS A 263 18.51 26.30 7.65
C LYS A 263 17.74 27.59 7.37
N GLU A 264 16.95 28.02 8.36
CA GLU A 264 15.99 29.14 8.38
C GLU A 264 14.65 28.83 7.69
N SER A 265 13.53 28.62 8.40
CA SER A 265 12.98 29.59 9.34
C SER A 265 11.84 28.99 10.18
N VAL A 266 12.05 28.92 11.49
CA VAL A 266 10.99 29.12 12.49
C VAL A 266 11.46 30.30 13.34
N GLU A 267 10.70 31.40 13.24
CA GLU A 267 10.47 32.41 14.27
C GLU A 267 11.51 33.53 14.52
N SER A 268 11.19 34.74 14.05
CA SER A 268 11.27 35.96 14.86
C SER A 268 10.51 37.13 14.23
N ILE A 269 9.55 37.67 14.97
CA ILE A 269 8.89 38.98 14.76
C ILE A 269 9.94 40.11 14.87
N PRO A 270 9.79 41.22 14.13
CA PRO A 270 10.19 42.50 14.69
C PRO A 270 9.07 43.55 14.60
N GLU A 271 8.66 44.06 15.78
CA GLU A 271 7.99 45.34 15.92
C GLU A 271 8.97 46.51 15.77
N SER A 272 8.42 47.59 15.22
CA SER A 272 8.78 49.01 15.41
C SER A 272 9.76 49.67 14.42
N LYS A 273 9.22 50.65 13.69
CA LYS A 273 9.67 52.06 13.81
C LYS A 273 8.48 53.02 13.67
N LEU A 274 8.31 53.80 14.74
CA LEU A 274 7.45 54.97 14.93
C LEU A 274 7.81 56.13 13.97
N ALA A 275 6.79 56.85 13.50
CA ALA A 275 6.61 58.33 13.58
C ALA A 275 5.29 58.66 12.86
N LYS A 276 4.28 59.37 13.40
CA LYS A 276 4.31 60.63 14.16
C LYS A 276 3.11 60.72 15.14
N THR A 277 3.26 61.63 16.10
CA THR A 277 2.49 61.78 17.34
C THR A 277 1.64 63.07 17.33
N LYS A 278 0.35 62.93 17.72
CA LYS A 278 -0.54 63.85 18.53
C LYS A 278 -1.05 65.19 17.95
N PRO A 279 -2.02 65.89 18.61
CA PRO A 279 -3.01 65.49 19.66
C PRO A 279 -4.45 66.07 19.47
N GLY A 280 -5.43 65.65 20.32
CA GLY A 280 -6.40 66.63 20.87
C GLY A 280 -7.90 66.28 20.96
N LYS A 281 -8.28 65.61 22.06
CA LYS A 281 -9.50 65.78 22.92
C LYS A 281 -10.96 65.65 22.36
N PRO A 282 -11.94 65.37 23.27
CA PRO A 282 -13.19 64.65 23.02
C PRO A 282 -14.46 65.51 23.14
N LEU A 283 -15.63 64.98 22.76
CA LEU A 283 -16.97 65.23 23.34
C LEU A 283 -17.96 64.27 22.62
N ASN A 284 -18.66 63.34 23.28
CA ASN A 284 -19.83 63.46 24.16
C ASN A 284 -21.18 63.42 23.39
N ASN A 285 -21.95 62.37 23.69
CA ASN A 285 -23.40 62.33 23.92
C ASN A 285 -24.45 62.57 22.81
N THR A 286 -25.48 61.69 22.85
CA THR A 286 -26.91 61.89 22.44
C THR A 286 -27.16 62.11 20.93
N ASP A 287 -28.11 61.47 20.22
CA ASP A 287 -29.50 61.15 20.52
C ASP A 287 -30.04 59.99 19.66
N GLN A 288 -31.08 59.33 20.18
CA GLN A 288 -32.08 58.48 19.52
C GLN A 288 -32.90 59.25 18.42
N PRO A 289 -34.03 58.75 17.87
CA PRO A 289 -34.31 57.51 17.11
C PRO A 289 -35.22 57.76 15.85
N LEU A 290 -35.73 56.66 15.27
CA LEU A 290 -37.00 56.51 14.53
C LEU A 290 -37.14 57.08 13.09
N LYS A 291 -37.41 56.16 12.15
CA LYS A 291 -38.66 56.04 11.34
C LYS A 291 -38.54 54.80 10.42
N SER A 292 -39.46 53.81 10.48
CA SER A 292 -40.73 53.75 9.71
C SER A 292 -40.46 53.87 8.20
N LYS A 293 -40.87 52.99 7.29
CA LYS A 293 -42.03 52.10 7.19
C LYS A 293 -41.86 51.22 5.93
N ALA A 294 -42.53 50.06 5.95
CA ALA A 294 -43.24 49.38 4.85
C ALA A 294 -42.78 49.61 3.39
N GLN A 295 -42.39 48.52 2.72
CA GLN A 295 -43.25 47.77 1.79
C GLN A 295 -42.72 46.34 1.61
#